data_AF-A0A0P4VRP0-F1
#
_entry.id   AF-A0A0P4VRP0-F1
#
_cell.length_a   1.000
_cell.length_b   1.000
_cell.length_c   1.000
_cell.angle_alpha   90.00
_cell.angle_beta   90.00
_cell.angle_gamma   90.00
#
_symmetry.space_group_name_H-M   'P 1'
#
loop_
_entity.id
_entity.type
_entity.pdbx_description
1 polymer ?
#
loop_
_entity_poly.entity_id
_entity_poly.type
_entity_poly.pdbx_seq_one_letter_code
_entity_poly.pdbx_strand_id
1 'polypeptide(L)'
;FYGVYVPTDSRVDNKDCHVYTDRSEALRFLKQHKRARFKAFSSKMDALYFTKFGCTLPSDPNKIAVQKTIQSTQAHQEKTLFKAPKAQELVKFRKAIEIGDLELVKKYVDENPRYLISNGDTPSILQEGPRYNALHVAARCNAAEVAAYILQIIFSSELTVRSYGTQEKTHDSEERTKVLLDLYLNTPDKSSGETPLHFASKAGSVSVVRVLLSYPECNQNVKNKYGLAPIDIVCSRAASCLMQNKNAIIALLNEKFYVPVLRSPDNTVQPVVGEPISLADFKDTSILGESPLSHRMEVQALAGPMSEEKALSFRKEWRTSPRSSGSNARPSLFDSAKGLERIGRTLASVNGVQWTEYWEFLDAFVNLDSIEGLNM
;
A
#
# COMPACT_ATOMS: atom_id res chain seq x y z
N PHE A 1 8.13 -22.19 43.42
CA PHE A 1 7.88 -21.04 44.31
C PHE A 1 6.94 -20.06 43.61
N TYR A 2 6.08 -19.38 44.37
CA TYR A 2 5.09 -18.44 43.85
C TYR A 2 5.34 -17.06 44.43
N GLY A 3 5.68 -16.09 43.58
CA GLY A 3 5.90 -14.70 43.99
C GLY A 3 4.65 -13.86 43.76
N VAL A 4 4.30 -13.02 44.72
CA VAL A 4 3.22 -12.03 44.60
C VAL A 4 3.78 -10.62 44.78
N TYR A 5 3.70 -9.80 43.74
CA TYR A 5 4.13 -8.40 43.77
C TYR A 5 2.93 -7.51 44.10
N VAL A 6 3.04 -6.68 45.15
CA VAL A 6 2.02 -5.71 45.54
C VAL A 6 2.55 -4.30 45.25
N PRO A 7 1.90 -3.53 44.35
CA PRO A 7 2.29 -2.15 44.07
C PRO A 7 2.23 -1.26 45.33
N THR A 8 3.20 -0.34 45.44
CA THR A 8 3.54 0.44 46.64
C THR A 8 2.39 1.21 47.27
N ASP A 9 1.38 1.61 46.49
CA ASP A 9 0.17 2.34 46.94
C ASP A 9 -0.76 1.54 47.88
N SER A 10 -0.48 0.25 48.13
CA SER A 10 -1.39 -0.66 48.85
C SER A 10 -0.72 -1.50 49.95
N ARG A 11 0.48 -1.08 50.41
CA ARG A 11 1.19 -1.75 51.50
C ARG A 11 0.53 -1.43 52.85
N VAL A 12 -0.41 -2.27 53.26
CA VAL A 12 -1.00 -2.25 54.62
C VAL A 12 -0.22 -3.16 55.58
N ASP A 13 0.71 -3.98 55.07
CA ASP A 13 1.42 -5.00 55.84
C ASP A 13 2.94 -4.84 55.71
N ASN A 14 3.66 -4.94 56.84
CA ASN A 14 5.10 -4.65 56.97
C ASN A 14 6.01 -5.79 56.44
N LYS A 15 5.48 -6.63 55.54
CA LYS A 15 6.24 -7.73 54.91
C LYS A 15 6.65 -7.33 53.50
N ASP A 16 7.93 -7.05 53.32
CA ASP A 16 8.50 -6.62 52.03
C ASP A 16 8.56 -7.72 50.96
N CYS A 17 8.28 -8.98 51.28
CA CYS A 17 8.41 -10.11 50.35
C CYS A 17 7.31 -11.16 50.54
N HIS A 18 6.49 -11.40 49.50
CA HIS A 18 5.42 -12.41 49.49
C HIS A 18 5.78 -13.58 48.57
N VAL A 19 6.54 -14.55 49.11
CA VAL A 19 6.90 -15.80 48.40
C VAL A 19 6.26 -16.99 49.08
N TYR A 20 5.52 -17.79 48.32
CA TYR A 20 4.81 -18.98 48.80
C TYR A 20 5.35 -20.24 48.15
N THR A 21 5.30 -21.35 48.88
CA THR A 21 5.61 -22.69 48.37
C THR A 21 4.36 -23.38 47.84
N ASP A 22 3.19 -23.10 48.43
CA ASP A 22 1.91 -23.60 47.96
C ASP A 22 1.17 -22.58 47.08
N ARG A 23 0.55 -23.08 45.99
CA ARG A 23 -0.16 -22.26 45.01
C ARG A 23 -1.46 -21.70 45.60
N SER A 24 -2.14 -22.48 46.44
CA SER A 24 -3.46 -22.13 46.96
C SER A 24 -3.38 -20.96 47.94
N GLU A 25 -2.32 -20.94 48.76
CA GLU A 25 -2.02 -19.84 49.68
C GLU A 25 -1.73 -18.52 48.95
N ALA A 26 -0.90 -18.57 47.90
CA ALA A 26 -0.59 -17.39 47.07
C ALA A 26 -1.85 -16.81 46.40
N LEU A 27 -2.77 -17.68 45.95
CA LEU A 27 -4.03 -17.26 45.33
C LEU A 27 -5.03 -16.70 46.33
N ARG A 28 -5.05 -17.16 47.60
CA ARG A 28 -5.86 -16.54 48.65
C ARG A 28 -5.42 -15.11 48.93
N PHE A 29 -4.11 -14.88 48.99
CA PHE A 29 -3.55 -13.53 49.17
C PHE A 29 -3.83 -12.62 47.96
N LEU A 30 -3.70 -13.14 46.74
CA LEU A 30 -4.05 -12.42 45.50
C LEU A 30 -5.53 -11.96 45.48
N LYS A 31 -6.45 -12.77 46.02
CA LYS A 31 -7.88 -12.40 46.10
C LYS A 31 -8.15 -11.22 47.04
N GLN A 32 -7.32 -11.02 48.06
CA GLN A 32 -7.44 -9.90 48.99
C GLN A 32 -6.85 -8.61 48.39
N HIS A 33 -5.87 -8.72 47.49
CA HIS A 33 -5.18 -7.59 46.85
C HIS A 33 -5.44 -7.52 45.34
N LYS A 34 -6.51 -6.82 44.93
CA LYS A 34 -6.97 -6.72 43.52
C LYS A 34 -5.93 -6.16 42.53
N ARG A 35 -4.91 -5.43 43.00
CA ARG A 35 -3.83 -4.85 42.17
C ARG A 35 -2.52 -5.64 42.22
N ALA A 36 -2.47 -6.73 43.00
CA ALA A 36 -1.28 -7.56 43.10
C ALA A 36 -1.09 -8.43 41.84
N ARG A 37 0.15 -8.73 41.50
CA ARG A 37 0.53 -9.56 40.35
C ARG A 37 1.17 -10.85 40.83
N PHE A 38 0.82 -11.96 40.19
CA PHE A 38 1.26 -13.31 40.58
C PHE A 38 2.06 -13.96 39.46
N LYS A 39 3.18 -14.63 39.81
CA LYS A 39 3.97 -15.44 38.88
C LYS A 39 4.61 -16.64 39.59
N ALA A 40 4.73 -17.76 38.87
CA ALA A 40 5.39 -18.97 39.34
C ALA A 40 6.85 -19.02 38.86
N PHE A 41 7.75 -19.49 39.72
CA PHE A 41 9.19 -19.57 39.48
C PHE A 41 9.75 -20.93 39.92
N SER A 42 10.76 -21.40 39.20
CA SER A 42 11.53 -22.60 39.54
C SER A 42 12.48 -22.36 40.71
N SER A 43 13.06 -21.16 40.83
CA SER A 43 13.97 -20.74 41.92
C SER A 43 13.27 -19.85 42.96
N LYS A 44 13.67 -20.00 44.23
CA LYS A 44 13.21 -19.14 45.34
C LYS A 44 13.74 -17.71 45.19
N MET A 45 14.96 -17.55 44.69
CA MET A 45 15.58 -16.23 44.51
C MET A 45 14.84 -15.39 43.46
N ASP A 46 14.45 -16.01 42.34
CA ASP A 46 13.70 -15.32 41.28
C ASP A 46 12.31 -14.90 41.75
N ALA A 47 11.67 -15.74 42.58
CA ALA A 47 10.40 -15.39 43.21
C ALA A 47 10.56 -14.21 44.17
N LEU A 48 11.64 -14.15 44.95
CA LEU A 48 11.94 -13.03 45.84
C LEU A 48 12.20 -11.74 45.06
N TYR A 49 12.98 -11.84 43.98
CA TYR A 49 13.27 -10.71 43.08
C TYR A 49 11.98 -10.12 42.50
N PHE A 50 11.08 -10.99 42.03
CA PHE A 50 9.76 -10.58 41.53
C PHE A 50 8.92 -9.86 42.58
N THR A 51 8.98 -10.25 43.85
CA THR A 51 8.23 -9.56 44.91
C THR A 51 8.73 -8.15 45.20
N LYS A 52 10.00 -7.85 44.92
CA LYS A 52 10.60 -6.52 45.12
C LYS A 52 10.48 -5.60 43.91
N PHE A 53 10.65 -6.14 42.70
CA PHE A 53 10.79 -5.34 41.47
C PHE A 53 9.66 -5.56 40.45
N GLY A 54 8.80 -6.57 40.64
CA GLY A 54 7.75 -6.91 39.68
C GLY A 54 8.28 -7.57 38.40
N CYS A 55 7.64 -7.31 37.26
CA CYS A 55 7.98 -7.94 35.97
C CYS A 55 9.23 -7.35 35.27
N THR A 56 9.96 -6.41 35.87
CA THR A 56 11.20 -5.86 35.30
C THR A 56 12.37 -6.78 35.66
N LEU A 57 12.58 -7.82 34.84
CA LEU A 57 13.84 -8.55 34.90
C LEU A 57 14.96 -7.64 34.33
N PRO A 58 16.11 -7.48 35.01
CA PRO A 58 17.33 -7.01 34.36
C PRO A 58 17.80 -8.10 33.40
N SER A 59 17.94 -7.76 32.13
CA SER A 59 18.56 -8.63 31.13
C SER A 59 20.03 -8.87 31.49
N ASP A 60 20.46 -10.13 31.51
CA ASP A 60 21.86 -10.52 31.66
C ASP A 60 22.75 -9.87 30.57
N PRO A 61 23.94 -9.35 30.91
CA PRO A 61 24.81 -8.60 29.98
C PRO A 61 25.64 -9.45 28.99
N ASN A 62 25.49 -10.78 28.91
CA ASN A 62 26.40 -11.65 28.15
C ASN A 62 25.76 -12.45 26.99
N LYS A 63 24.96 -11.79 26.14
CA LYS A 63 24.69 -12.23 24.76
C LYS A 63 24.60 -11.02 23.82
N ILE A 64 25.70 -10.29 23.67
CA ILE A 64 25.87 -9.30 22.60
C ILE A 64 26.87 -9.87 21.59
N ALA A 65 26.35 -10.65 20.64
CA ALA A 65 26.90 -10.78 19.30
C ALA A 65 25.81 -11.36 18.40
N VAL A 66 25.51 -10.63 17.34
CA VAL A 66 24.54 -10.96 16.27
C VAL A 66 23.07 -10.61 16.58
N GLN A 67 22.76 -9.32 16.57
CA GLN A 67 21.56 -8.78 15.90
C GLN A 67 21.77 -7.28 15.68
N LYS A 68 22.08 -6.93 14.43
CA LYS A 68 22.10 -5.54 13.96
C LYS A 68 20.67 -5.00 14.00
N THR A 69 20.53 -3.89 14.72
CA THR A 69 19.70 -2.72 14.37
C THR A 69 18.23 -2.98 14.01
N ILE A 70 17.38 -3.12 15.03
CA ILE A 70 16.03 -2.55 15.01
C ILE A 70 15.86 -1.80 16.33
N GLN A 71 16.03 -0.48 16.29
CA GLN A 71 15.62 0.39 17.39
C GLN A 71 14.09 0.35 17.45
N SER A 72 13.53 -0.37 18.41
CA SER A 72 12.13 -0.23 18.78
C SER A 72 11.98 1.06 19.57
N THR A 73 11.57 2.13 18.90
CA THR A 73 10.92 3.26 19.55
C THR A 73 9.70 2.73 20.31
N GLN A 74 9.61 3.05 21.60
CA GLN A 74 8.43 2.75 22.41
C GLN A 74 7.25 3.56 21.83
N ALA A 75 6.44 2.93 20.98
CA ALA A 75 5.20 3.51 20.53
C ALA A 75 4.28 3.70 21.73
N HIS A 76 3.94 4.95 22.01
CA HIS A 76 2.93 5.33 22.97
C HIS A 76 1.58 4.75 22.45
N GLN A 77 1.17 3.58 22.96
CA GLN A 77 -0.13 3.01 22.58
C GLN A 77 -1.25 3.86 23.17
N GLU A 78 -1.74 4.82 22.39
CA GLU A 78 -2.96 5.58 22.71
C GLU A 78 -4.14 4.60 22.81
N LYS A 79 -4.89 4.68 23.92
CA LYS A 79 -6.02 3.78 24.17
C LYS A 79 -7.18 4.17 23.26
N THR A 80 -7.59 3.25 22.39
CA THR A 80 -8.73 3.43 21.49
C THR A 80 -10.02 3.78 22.25
N LEU A 81 -10.80 4.73 21.74
CA LEU A 81 -12.04 5.20 22.37
C LEU A 81 -13.22 4.20 22.20
N PHE A 82 -13.10 3.28 21.26
CA PHE A 82 -14.17 2.37 20.85
C PHE A 82 -13.94 0.93 21.32
N LYS A 83 -15.02 0.23 21.70
CA LYS A 83 -14.97 -1.20 21.99
C LYS A 83 -14.99 -2.03 20.69
N ALA A 84 -14.35 -3.20 20.74
CA ALA A 84 -14.33 -4.12 19.60
C ALA A 84 -15.75 -4.58 19.27
N PRO A 85 -16.17 -4.55 18.00
CA PRO A 85 -17.42 -5.19 17.59
C PRO A 85 -17.39 -6.67 17.93
N LYS A 86 -18.54 -7.21 18.31
CA LYS A 86 -18.69 -8.66 18.57
C LYS A 86 -18.59 -9.43 17.25
N ALA A 87 -18.22 -10.71 17.32
CA ALA A 87 -18.15 -11.58 16.14
C ALA A 87 -19.46 -11.60 15.31
N GLN A 88 -20.63 -11.57 15.97
CA GLN A 88 -21.93 -11.51 15.29
C GLN A 88 -22.15 -10.20 14.51
N GLU A 89 -21.63 -9.08 15.03
CA GLU A 89 -21.72 -7.77 14.39
C GLU A 89 -20.79 -7.70 13.18
N LEU A 90 -19.57 -8.24 13.29
CA LEU A 90 -18.65 -8.37 12.16
C LEU A 90 -19.23 -9.23 11.03
N VAL A 91 -19.98 -10.29 11.36
CA VAL A 91 -20.68 -11.11 10.37
C VAL A 91 -21.79 -10.31 9.66
N LYS A 92 -22.55 -9.47 10.39
CA LYS A 92 -23.55 -8.58 9.78
C LYS A 92 -22.90 -7.54 8.86
N PHE A 93 -21.81 -6.93 9.31
CA PHE A 93 -21.01 -5.98 8.54
C PHE A 93 -20.46 -6.63 7.25
N ARG A 94 -19.90 -7.84 7.36
CA ARG A 94 -19.46 -8.62 6.20
C ARG A 94 -20.60 -8.85 5.20
N LYS A 95 -21.78 -9.25 5.67
CA LYS A 95 -22.95 -9.47 4.79
C LYS A 95 -23.37 -8.20 4.06
N ALA A 96 -23.31 -7.03 4.72
CA ALA A 96 -23.58 -5.75 4.07
C ALA A 96 -22.61 -5.48 2.91
N ILE A 97 -21.31 -5.76 3.11
CA ILE A 97 -20.29 -5.66 2.04
C ILE A 97 -20.55 -6.67 0.92
N GLU A 98 -20.92 -7.92 1.26
CA GLU A 98 -21.22 -8.95 0.26
C GLU A 98 -22.42 -8.60 -0.64
N ILE A 99 -23.41 -7.88 -0.09
CA ILE A 99 -24.57 -7.38 -0.84
C ILE A 99 -24.21 -6.12 -1.63
N GLY A 100 -23.19 -5.36 -1.19
CA GLY A 100 -22.83 -4.07 -1.77
C GLY A 100 -23.67 -2.91 -1.22
N ASP A 101 -24.27 -3.05 -0.03
CA ASP A 101 -25.06 -2.00 0.61
C ASP A 101 -24.16 -0.92 1.22
N LEU A 102 -23.88 0.12 0.42
CA LEU A 102 -22.99 1.21 0.78
C LEU A 102 -23.47 2.00 2.01
N GLU A 103 -24.78 2.27 2.09
CA GLU A 103 -25.34 3.11 3.14
C GLU A 103 -25.32 2.39 4.50
N LEU A 104 -25.59 1.09 4.51
CA LEU A 104 -25.46 0.29 5.72
C LEU A 104 -24.00 0.16 6.16
N VAL A 105 -23.07 -0.01 5.22
CA VAL A 105 -21.62 -0.05 5.52
C VAL A 105 -21.16 1.28 6.12
N LYS A 106 -21.57 2.41 5.54
CA LYS A 106 -21.29 3.75 6.08
C LYS A 106 -21.74 3.88 7.52
N LYS A 107 -23.01 3.55 7.78
CA LYS A 107 -23.59 3.60 9.11
C LYS A 107 -22.78 2.81 10.15
N TYR A 108 -22.36 1.58 9.82
CA TYR A 108 -21.55 0.78 10.74
C TYR A 108 -20.19 1.43 11.02
N VAL A 109 -19.51 1.95 9.99
CA VAL A 109 -18.20 2.59 10.14
C VAL A 109 -18.30 3.91 10.92
N ASP A 110 -19.36 4.68 10.71
CA ASP A 110 -19.63 5.92 11.44
C ASP A 110 -19.96 5.67 12.92
N GLU A 111 -20.72 4.61 13.22
CA GLU A 111 -21.01 4.19 14.59
C GLU A 111 -19.76 3.67 15.31
N ASN A 112 -18.90 2.92 14.62
CA ASN A 112 -17.69 2.36 15.19
C ASN A 112 -16.57 2.16 14.14
N PRO A 113 -15.48 2.94 14.17
CA PRO A 113 -14.37 2.79 13.22
C PRO A 113 -13.68 1.42 13.31
N ARG A 114 -13.88 0.67 14.40
CA ARG A 114 -13.27 -0.65 14.61
C ARG A 114 -13.81 -1.78 13.74
N TYR A 115 -14.90 -1.54 13.00
CA TYR A 115 -15.29 -2.46 11.93
C TYR A 115 -14.22 -2.55 10.83
N LEU A 116 -13.41 -1.50 10.66
CA LEU A 116 -12.30 -1.47 9.72
C LEU A 116 -10.93 -1.62 10.40
N ILE A 117 -10.70 -1.02 11.57
CA ILE A 117 -9.38 -1.03 12.22
C ILE A 117 -9.39 -1.83 13.54
N SER A 118 -8.41 -2.70 13.73
CA SER A 118 -8.21 -3.43 14.99
C SER A 118 -7.33 -2.64 15.99
N ASN A 119 -7.16 -3.16 17.21
CA ASN A 119 -6.41 -2.53 18.32
C ASN A 119 -4.89 -2.33 18.09
N GLY A 120 -4.40 -2.52 16.86
CA GLY A 120 -2.98 -2.38 16.51
C GLY A 120 -2.77 -1.86 15.10
N ASP A 121 -3.68 -1.02 14.60
CA ASP A 121 -3.60 -0.40 13.27
C ASP A 121 -3.49 -1.40 12.12
N THR A 122 -4.13 -2.55 12.32
CA THR A 122 -4.24 -3.60 11.30
C THR A 122 -5.68 -3.68 10.81
N PRO A 123 -5.90 -4.07 9.54
CA PRO A 123 -7.23 -4.35 9.02
C PRO A 123 -8.02 -5.33 9.90
N SER A 124 -9.29 -5.03 10.14
CA SER A 124 -10.20 -5.92 10.83
C SER A 124 -10.50 -7.16 9.98
N ILE A 125 -10.37 -8.33 10.60
CA ILE A 125 -10.60 -9.61 9.94
C ILE A 125 -12.10 -9.92 9.98
N LEU A 126 -12.74 -9.95 8.82
CA LEU A 126 -14.18 -10.22 8.67
C LEU A 126 -14.50 -11.71 8.55
N GLN A 127 -13.51 -12.53 8.21
CA GLN A 127 -13.66 -13.98 8.13
C GLN A 127 -12.41 -14.68 8.68
N GLU A 128 -12.52 -15.26 9.89
CA GLU A 128 -11.35 -15.75 10.65
C GLU A 128 -10.58 -16.90 10.00
N GLY A 129 -11.27 -17.81 9.28
CA GLY A 129 -10.64 -18.97 8.64
C GLY A 129 -9.58 -18.59 7.60
N PRO A 130 -9.98 -18.01 6.45
CA PRO A 130 -9.05 -17.54 5.42
C PRO A 130 -8.46 -16.15 5.74
N ARG A 131 -8.87 -15.50 6.83
CA ARG A 131 -8.45 -14.16 7.26
C ARG A 131 -8.72 -13.05 6.24
N TYR A 132 -9.94 -13.00 5.73
CA TYR A 132 -10.33 -11.94 4.81
C TYR A 132 -10.48 -10.59 5.53
N ASN A 133 -9.79 -9.57 5.02
CA ASN A 133 -10.11 -8.17 5.30
C ASN A 133 -11.36 -7.74 4.49
N ALA A 134 -11.80 -6.50 4.69
CA ALA A 134 -12.99 -5.99 3.99
C ALA A 134 -12.83 -5.92 2.46
N LEU A 135 -11.62 -5.65 1.94
CA LEU A 135 -11.36 -5.57 0.51
C LEU A 135 -11.36 -6.94 -0.18
N HIS A 136 -10.90 -8.01 0.47
CA HIS A 136 -11.05 -9.37 -0.06
C HIS A 136 -12.54 -9.71 -0.29
N VAL A 137 -13.39 -9.33 0.67
CA VAL A 137 -14.84 -9.57 0.59
C VAL A 137 -15.45 -8.74 -0.54
N ALA A 138 -15.14 -7.43 -0.60
CA ALA A 138 -15.66 -6.55 -1.63
C ALA A 138 -15.21 -6.96 -3.05
N ALA A 139 -13.94 -7.36 -3.20
CA ALA A 139 -13.36 -7.83 -4.45
C ALA A 139 -14.02 -9.10 -4.97
N ARG A 140 -14.33 -10.04 -4.08
CA ARG A 140 -15.02 -11.28 -4.45
C ARG A 140 -16.46 -11.05 -4.91
N CYS A 141 -17.13 -10.03 -4.36
CA CYS A 141 -18.54 -9.73 -4.60
C CYS A 141 -18.78 -8.61 -5.63
N ASN A 142 -17.72 -8.11 -6.28
CA ASN A 142 -17.78 -6.96 -7.21
C ASN A 142 -18.39 -5.68 -6.57
N ALA A 143 -18.20 -5.48 -5.26
CA ALA A 143 -18.73 -4.32 -4.53
C ALA A 143 -17.79 -3.11 -4.66
N ALA A 144 -17.69 -2.54 -5.86
CA ALA A 144 -16.72 -1.49 -6.18
C ALA A 144 -16.94 -0.18 -5.40
N GLU A 145 -18.18 0.24 -5.21
CA GLU A 145 -18.50 1.45 -4.44
C GLU A 145 -18.10 1.30 -2.97
N VAL A 146 -18.37 0.14 -2.38
CA VAL A 146 -17.97 -0.18 -1.01
C VAL A 146 -16.45 -0.24 -0.88
N ALA A 147 -15.75 -0.85 -1.86
CA ALA A 147 -14.29 -0.88 -1.88
C ALA A 147 -13.69 0.54 -1.96
N ALA A 148 -14.25 1.40 -2.83
CA ALA A 148 -13.81 2.77 -2.99
C ALA A 148 -14.01 3.59 -1.71
N TYR A 149 -15.18 3.45 -1.07
CA TYR A 149 -15.47 4.09 0.20
C TYR A 149 -14.51 3.64 1.31
N ILE A 150 -14.28 2.33 1.45
CA ILE A 150 -13.35 1.79 2.46
C ILE A 150 -11.96 2.38 2.26
N LEU A 151 -11.44 2.36 1.03
CA LEU A 151 -10.12 2.93 0.73
C LEU A 151 -10.07 4.44 0.93
N GLN A 152 -11.11 5.17 0.55
CA GLN A 152 -11.19 6.62 0.74
C GLN A 152 -11.13 6.98 2.23
N ILE A 153 -11.82 6.24 3.09
CA ILE A 153 -11.77 6.49 4.53
C ILE A 153 -10.43 6.08 5.11
N ILE A 154 -9.86 4.95 4.70
CA ILE A 154 -8.52 4.54 5.18
C ILE A 154 -7.47 5.56 4.77
N PHE A 155 -7.53 6.06 3.54
CA PHE A 155 -6.65 7.11 3.03
C PHE A 155 -6.89 8.45 3.72
N SER A 156 -8.13 8.71 4.17
CA SER A 156 -8.47 9.90 4.95
C SER A 156 -7.94 9.80 6.37
N SER A 157 -7.27 10.86 6.84
CA SER A 157 -6.88 11.03 8.24
C SER A 157 -8.07 10.99 9.22
N GLU A 158 -9.30 11.05 8.73
CA GLU A 158 -10.53 11.05 9.52
C GLU A 158 -10.69 9.79 10.38
N LEU A 159 -10.28 8.61 9.88
CA LEU A 159 -10.35 7.37 10.66
C LEU A 159 -9.40 7.39 11.85
N THR A 160 -8.17 7.88 11.64
CA THR A 160 -7.13 7.96 12.67
C THR A 160 -7.50 8.97 13.75
N VAL A 161 -7.97 10.16 13.34
CA VAL A 161 -8.48 11.20 14.24
C VAL A 161 -9.66 10.68 15.07
N ARG A 162 -10.61 9.96 14.44
CA ARG A 162 -11.77 9.40 15.16
C ARG A 162 -11.37 8.28 16.11
N SER A 163 -10.46 7.40 15.72
CA SER A 163 -10.08 6.21 16.51
C SER A 163 -9.28 6.55 17.77
N TYR A 164 -8.42 7.57 17.69
CA TYR A 164 -7.45 7.93 18.73
C TYR A 164 -7.69 9.31 19.36
N GLY A 165 -8.50 10.17 18.76
CA GLY A 165 -8.81 11.51 19.27
C GLY A 165 -7.72 12.56 19.04
N THR A 166 -6.62 12.18 18.39
CA THR A 166 -5.46 13.02 18.10
C THR A 166 -5.82 14.06 17.04
N GLN A 167 -5.85 15.34 17.40
CA GLN A 167 -6.26 16.46 16.52
C GLN A 167 -5.13 16.98 15.61
N GLU A 168 -3.89 16.55 15.84
CA GLU A 168 -2.72 17.03 15.09
C GLU A 168 -2.29 16.01 14.04
N LYS A 169 -2.16 16.45 12.77
CA LYS A 169 -1.49 15.68 11.71
C LYS A 169 0.00 15.61 12.02
N THR A 170 0.38 14.63 12.83
CA THR A 170 1.78 14.31 13.08
C THR A 170 2.33 13.45 11.95
N HIS A 171 3.64 13.49 11.73
CA HIS A 171 4.33 12.57 10.80
C HIS A 171 3.96 11.10 11.06
N ASP A 172 3.76 10.74 12.34
CA ASP A 172 3.31 9.42 12.78
C ASP A 172 1.94 9.04 12.21
N SER A 173 0.97 9.97 12.16
CA SER A 173 -0.36 9.70 11.60
C SER A 173 -0.33 9.40 10.11
N GLU A 174 0.49 10.09 9.33
CA GLU A 174 0.61 9.84 7.88
C GLU A 174 1.27 8.50 7.59
N GLU A 175 2.33 8.17 8.34
CA GLU A 175 3.00 6.88 8.24
C GLU A 175 2.07 5.73 8.63
N ARG A 176 1.28 5.90 9.69
CA ARG A 176 0.24 4.93 10.12
C ARG A 176 -0.81 4.71 9.03
N THR A 177 -1.31 5.78 8.40
CA THR A 177 -2.26 5.68 7.29
C THR A 177 -1.66 4.93 6.11
N LYS A 178 -0.40 5.22 5.73
CA LYS A 178 0.30 4.52 4.65
C LYS A 178 0.45 3.02 4.94
N VAL A 179 0.87 2.67 6.15
CA VAL A 179 1.01 1.26 6.58
C VAL A 179 -0.35 0.56 6.56
N LEU A 180 -1.40 1.20 7.08
CA LEU A 180 -2.74 0.62 7.08
C LEU A 180 -3.27 0.41 5.65
N LEU A 181 -3.03 1.36 4.75
CA LEU A 181 -3.40 1.25 3.34
C LEU A 181 -2.69 0.09 2.66
N ASP A 182 -1.37 -0.04 2.86
CA ASP A 182 -0.57 -1.16 2.35
C ASP A 182 -1.13 -2.50 2.87
N LEU A 183 -1.43 -2.60 4.17
CA LEU A 183 -2.03 -3.81 4.73
C LEU A 183 -3.39 -4.12 4.12
N TYR A 184 -4.21 -3.12 3.80
CA TYR A 184 -5.50 -3.35 3.15
C TYR A 184 -5.35 -3.84 1.72
N LEU A 185 -4.46 -3.25 0.93
CA LEU A 185 -4.26 -3.53 -0.49
C LEU A 185 -3.46 -4.81 -0.75
N ASN A 186 -2.44 -5.08 0.07
CA ASN A 186 -1.40 -6.07 -0.23
C ASN A 186 -1.36 -7.26 0.73
N THR A 187 -2.10 -7.26 1.85
CA THR A 187 -2.14 -8.44 2.73
C THR A 187 -2.76 -9.63 2.00
N PRO A 188 -2.07 -10.77 1.88
CA PRO A 188 -2.62 -11.96 1.26
C PRO A 188 -3.53 -12.74 2.21
N ASP A 189 -4.47 -13.49 1.65
CA ASP A 189 -5.29 -14.42 2.41
C ASP A 189 -4.46 -15.60 2.98
N LYS A 190 -4.95 -16.20 4.05
CA LYS A 190 -4.28 -17.32 4.70
C LYS A 190 -4.35 -18.61 3.87
N SER A 191 -5.41 -18.82 3.10
CA SER A 191 -5.62 -20.08 2.36
C SER A 191 -4.69 -20.18 1.16
N SER A 192 -4.81 -19.27 0.21
CA SER A 192 -4.15 -19.37 -1.10
C SER A 192 -2.98 -18.39 -1.28
N GLY A 193 -2.80 -17.44 -0.36
CA GLY A 193 -1.84 -16.35 -0.52
C GLY A 193 -2.29 -15.30 -1.54
N GLU A 194 -3.59 -15.21 -1.81
CA GLU A 194 -4.20 -14.29 -2.78
C GLU A 194 -4.52 -12.94 -2.11
N THR A 195 -4.06 -11.84 -2.69
CA THR A 195 -4.38 -10.46 -2.26
C THR A 195 -5.77 -10.03 -2.75
N PRO A 196 -6.36 -8.92 -2.26
CA PRO A 196 -7.62 -8.40 -2.79
C PRO A 196 -7.64 -8.23 -4.32
N LEU A 197 -6.51 -7.85 -4.93
CA LEU A 197 -6.40 -7.74 -6.38
C LEU A 197 -6.51 -9.11 -7.08
N HIS A 198 -5.92 -10.17 -6.50
CA HIS A 198 -6.13 -11.54 -7.00
C HIS A 198 -7.62 -11.91 -6.99
N PHE A 199 -8.34 -11.60 -5.91
CA PHE A 199 -9.77 -11.89 -5.81
C PHE A 199 -10.58 -11.12 -6.87
N ALA A 200 -10.30 -9.83 -7.07
CA ALA A 200 -11.00 -9.01 -8.05
C ALA A 200 -10.77 -9.52 -9.48
N SER A 201 -9.51 -9.80 -9.83
CA SER A 201 -9.13 -10.33 -11.14
C SER A 201 -9.73 -11.72 -11.40
N LYS A 202 -9.67 -12.61 -10.41
CA LYS A 202 -10.23 -13.96 -10.45
C LYS A 202 -11.75 -13.98 -10.62
N ALA A 203 -12.44 -13.04 -9.99
CA ALA A 203 -13.89 -12.87 -10.08
C ALA A 203 -14.35 -12.15 -11.35
N GLY A 204 -13.44 -11.51 -12.11
CA GLY A 204 -13.82 -10.71 -13.28
C GLY A 204 -14.40 -9.33 -12.95
N SER A 205 -14.09 -8.81 -11.76
CA SER A 205 -14.64 -7.56 -11.20
C SER A 205 -13.87 -6.33 -11.69
N VAL A 206 -14.09 -5.89 -12.94
CA VAL A 206 -13.38 -4.75 -13.56
C VAL A 206 -13.41 -3.49 -12.70
N SER A 207 -14.59 -3.16 -12.16
CA SER A 207 -14.77 -1.94 -11.38
C SER A 207 -13.94 -1.96 -10.11
N VAL A 208 -13.86 -3.10 -9.41
CA VAL A 208 -13.00 -3.23 -8.23
C VAL A 208 -11.52 -3.20 -8.61
N VAL A 209 -11.12 -3.85 -9.71
CA VAL A 209 -9.73 -3.79 -10.20
C VAL A 209 -9.32 -2.33 -10.46
N ARG A 210 -10.18 -1.53 -11.09
CA ARG A 210 -9.92 -0.09 -11.31
C ARG A 210 -9.73 0.68 -10.01
N VAL A 211 -10.59 0.43 -9.02
CA VAL A 211 -10.52 1.08 -7.70
C VAL A 211 -9.25 0.68 -6.97
N LEU A 212 -8.83 -0.58 -7.02
CA LEU A 212 -7.59 -1.01 -6.37
C LEU A 212 -6.35 -0.40 -7.05
N LEU A 213 -6.32 -0.40 -8.39
CA LEU A 213 -5.19 0.13 -9.17
C LEU A 213 -5.14 1.66 -9.22
N SER A 214 -6.16 2.38 -8.76
CA SER A 214 -6.08 3.84 -8.61
C SER A 214 -5.16 4.26 -7.46
N TYR A 215 -4.79 3.33 -6.57
CA TYR A 215 -3.86 3.56 -5.48
C TYR A 215 -2.47 3.05 -5.87
N PRO A 216 -1.43 3.92 -5.89
CA PRO A 216 -0.09 3.53 -6.31
C PRO A 216 0.57 2.50 -5.38
N GLU A 217 0.10 2.38 -4.14
CA GLU A 217 0.57 1.40 -3.16
C GLU A 217 0.10 -0.04 -3.50
N CYS A 218 -0.87 -0.20 -4.41
CA CYS A 218 -1.39 -1.51 -4.79
C CYS A 218 -0.37 -2.28 -5.63
N ASN A 219 0.15 -3.39 -5.09
CA ASN A 219 1.14 -4.19 -5.79
C ASN A 219 0.45 -5.23 -6.70
N GLN A 220 0.56 -5.00 -8.01
CA GLN A 220 -0.01 -5.89 -9.04
C GLN A 220 0.85 -7.11 -9.38
N ASN A 221 2.09 -7.17 -8.89
CA ASN A 221 3.08 -8.20 -9.22
C ASN A 221 3.22 -9.27 -8.12
N VAL A 222 2.43 -9.18 -7.05
CA VAL A 222 2.44 -10.16 -5.95
C VAL A 222 2.06 -11.54 -6.47
N LYS A 223 2.83 -12.56 -6.12
CA LYS A 223 2.53 -13.96 -6.48
C LYS A 223 1.90 -14.69 -5.29
N ASN A 224 0.85 -15.45 -5.56
CA ASN A 224 0.20 -16.30 -4.56
C ASN A 224 1.03 -17.58 -4.28
N LYS A 225 0.51 -18.49 -3.43
CA LYS A 225 1.20 -19.76 -3.09
C LYS A 225 1.44 -20.69 -4.28
N TYR A 226 0.73 -20.47 -5.39
CA TYR A 226 0.89 -21.21 -6.63
C TYR A 226 1.87 -20.54 -7.61
N GLY A 227 2.50 -19.42 -7.22
CA GLY A 227 3.41 -18.66 -8.07
C GLY A 227 2.71 -17.81 -9.14
N LEU A 228 1.38 -17.66 -9.04
CA LEU A 228 0.57 -16.92 -10.01
C LEU A 228 0.33 -15.50 -9.52
N ALA A 229 0.47 -14.53 -10.42
CA ALA A 229 0.12 -13.13 -10.21
C ALA A 229 -1.38 -12.88 -10.51
N PRO A 230 -1.95 -11.73 -10.11
CA PRO A 230 -3.34 -11.38 -10.41
C PRO A 230 -3.69 -11.46 -11.89
N ILE A 231 -2.74 -11.15 -12.78
CA ILE A 231 -2.92 -11.20 -14.24
C ILE A 231 -3.08 -12.63 -14.78
N ASP A 232 -2.45 -13.62 -14.12
CA ASP A 232 -2.45 -15.02 -14.57
C ASP A 232 -3.78 -15.73 -14.29
N ILE A 233 -4.52 -15.26 -13.28
CA ILE A 233 -5.76 -15.89 -12.79
C ILE A 233 -7.03 -15.16 -13.24
N VAL A 234 -6.91 -14.20 -14.16
CA VAL A 234 -8.03 -13.36 -14.62
C VAL A 234 -9.19 -14.20 -15.14
N CYS A 235 -10.37 -13.95 -14.59
CA CYS A 235 -11.63 -14.63 -14.90
C CYS A 235 -11.63 -16.16 -14.70
N SER A 236 -10.64 -16.75 -14.02
CA SER A 236 -10.58 -18.21 -13.78
C SER A 236 -11.76 -18.77 -12.97
N ARG A 237 -12.44 -17.93 -12.17
CA ARG A 237 -13.70 -18.29 -11.48
C ARG A 237 -14.85 -17.34 -11.79
N ALA A 238 -14.72 -16.52 -12.83
CA ALA A 238 -15.77 -15.59 -13.21
C ALA A 238 -16.96 -16.35 -13.81
N ALA A 239 -18.16 -15.81 -13.62
CA ALA A 239 -19.34 -16.29 -14.35
C ALA A 239 -19.14 -16.09 -15.86
N SER A 240 -19.80 -16.91 -16.68
CA SER A 240 -19.66 -16.85 -18.15
C SER A 240 -19.96 -15.45 -18.73
N CYS A 241 -20.88 -14.71 -18.11
CA CYS A 241 -21.20 -13.33 -18.47
C CYS A 241 -20.05 -12.34 -18.26
N LEU A 242 -19.13 -12.61 -17.32
CA LEU A 242 -18.00 -11.75 -17.00
C LEU A 242 -16.73 -12.09 -17.79
N MET A 243 -16.76 -13.13 -18.65
CA MET A 243 -15.60 -13.48 -19.48
C MET A 243 -15.22 -12.38 -20.47
N GLN A 244 -16.19 -11.57 -20.88
CA GLN A 244 -16.02 -10.39 -21.72
C GLN A 244 -15.04 -9.37 -21.09
N ASN A 245 -15.00 -9.34 -19.75
CA ASN A 245 -14.15 -8.45 -18.98
C ASN A 245 -12.67 -8.86 -18.97
N LYS A 246 -12.34 -10.07 -19.42
CA LYS A 246 -10.98 -10.62 -19.33
C LYS A 246 -9.96 -9.69 -19.97
N ASN A 247 -10.21 -9.25 -21.21
CA ASN A 247 -9.30 -8.37 -21.94
C ASN A 247 -9.19 -6.99 -21.28
N ALA A 248 -10.29 -6.47 -20.72
CA ALA A 248 -10.29 -5.20 -20.01
C ALA A 248 -9.45 -5.26 -18.72
N ILE A 249 -9.53 -6.36 -17.97
CA ILE A 249 -8.74 -6.55 -16.74
C ILE A 249 -7.26 -6.74 -17.08
N ILE A 250 -6.94 -7.54 -18.10
CA ILE A 250 -5.56 -7.71 -18.57
C ILE A 250 -4.97 -6.37 -18.98
N ALA A 251 -5.72 -5.55 -19.73
CA ALA A 251 -5.28 -4.21 -20.13
C ALA A 251 -5.07 -3.27 -18.94
N LEU A 252 -5.78 -3.45 -17.82
CA LEU A 252 -5.60 -2.66 -16.60
C LEU A 252 -4.39 -3.11 -15.78
N LEU A 253 -4.13 -4.41 -15.72
CA LEU A 253 -3.01 -5.00 -14.97
C LEU A 253 -1.69 -4.95 -15.71
N ASN A 254 -1.72 -4.79 -17.04
CA ASN A 254 -0.50 -4.58 -17.81
C ASN A 254 0.15 -3.26 -17.40
N GLU A 255 1.43 -3.33 -17.08
CA GLU A 255 2.24 -2.14 -16.83
C GLU A 255 2.21 -1.21 -18.04
N LYS A 256 2.07 0.08 -17.74
CA LYS A 256 2.03 1.15 -18.74
C LYS A 256 3.42 1.73 -18.87
N PHE A 257 3.98 1.59 -20.06
CA PHE A 257 5.26 2.13 -20.43
C PHE A 257 5.10 3.42 -21.21
N TYR A 258 6.07 4.30 -21.00
CA TYR A 258 6.19 5.58 -21.65
C TYR A 258 7.57 5.68 -22.29
N VAL A 259 7.64 6.24 -23.49
CA VAL A 259 8.91 6.50 -24.18
C VAL A 259 9.20 8.00 -24.08
N PRO A 260 10.21 8.43 -23.31
CA PRO A 260 10.54 9.83 -23.14
C PRO A 260 11.50 10.35 -24.22
N VAL A 261 11.41 11.64 -24.51
CA VAL A 261 12.49 12.41 -25.18
C VAL A 261 13.27 13.14 -24.11
N LEU A 262 14.57 12.93 -24.11
CA LEU A 262 15.49 13.56 -23.17
C LEU A 262 16.30 14.63 -23.88
N ARG A 263 16.36 15.84 -23.29
CA ARG A 263 17.18 16.96 -23.76
C ARG A 263 18.01 17.53 -22.64
N SER A 264 19.18 18.08 -22.96
CA SER A 264 19.89 18.91 -21.99
C SER A 264 19.26 20.31 -21.93
N PRO A 265 19.11 20.92 -20.73
CA PRO A 265 18.52 22.25 -20.57
C PRO A 265 19.26 23.35 -21.34
N ASP A 266 20.56 23.16 -21.54
CA ASP A 266 21.48 24.06 -22.23
C ASP A 266 21.61 23.75 -23.74
N ASN A 267 20.89 22.73 -24.22
CA ASN A 267 20.94 22.23 -25.60
C ASN A 267 22.37 21.92 -26.10
N THR A 268 23.30 21.64 -25.18
CA THR A 268 24.70 21.29 -25.47
C THR A 268 24.86 19.87 -25.97
N VAL A 269 23.91 18.99 -25.61
CA VAL A 269 23.89 17.58 -26.00
C VAL A 269 22.75 17.33 -26.98
N GLN A 270 22.99 16.49 -27.98
CA GLN A 270 21.93 16.09 -28.90
C GLN A 270 20.79 15.39 -28.13
N PRO A 271 19.53 15.70 -28.46
CA PRO A 271 18.39 15.09 -27.80
C PRO A 271 18.33 13.60 -28.12
N VAL A 272 17.91 12.78 -27.15
CA VAL A 272 17.86 11.31 -27.29
C VAL A 272 16.50 10.75 -26.92
N VAL A 273 16.09 9.71 -27.63
CA VAL A 273 14.90 8.91 -27.25
C VAL A 273 15.31 7.94 -26.16
N GLY A 274 14.79 8.15 -24.95
CA GLY A 274 15.10 7.33 -23.77
C GLY A 274 14.57 5.91 -23.90
N GLU A 275 14.98 5.04 -22.98
CA GLU A 275 14.39 3.70 -22.86
C GLU A 275 12.93 3.80 -22.39
N PRO A 276 12.07 2.82 -22.71
CA PRO A 276 10.74 2.75 -22.12
C PRO A 276 10.82 2.71 -20.59
N ILE A 277 10.06 3.58 -19.94
CA ILE A 277 10.01 3.70 -18.48
C ILE A 277 8.58 3.54 -17.98
N SER A 278 8.43 2.89 -16.84
CA SER A 278 7.16 2.85 -16.12
C SER A 278 7.01 4.08 -15.22
N LEU A 279 5.78 4.35 -14.76
CA LEU A 279 5.53 5.42 -13.79
C LEU A 279 6.18 5.18 -12.42
N ALA A 280 6.47 3.92 -12.08
CA ALA A 280 7.20 3.60 -10.85
C ALA A 280 8.67 3.99 -11.00
N ASP A 281 9.29 3.64 -12.13
CA ASP A 281 10.69 3.99 -12.42
C ASP A 281 10.89 5.51 -12.39
N PHE A 282 9.95 6.27 -12.93
CA PHE A 282 9.97 7.74 -12.93
C PHE A 282 10.09 8.37 -11.53
N LYS A 283 9.56 7.72 -10.49
CA LYS A 283 9.59 8.24 -9.11
C LYS A 283 10.89 7.91 -8.39
N ASP A 284 11.47 6.75 -8.68
CA ASP A 284 12.71 6.29 -8.07
C ASP A 284 13.95 6.88 -8.74
N THR A 285 13.80 7.34 -9.99
CA THR A 285 14.95 7.78 -10.76
C THR A 285 15.14 9.29 -10.76
N SER A 286 16.20 9.67 -10.05
CA SER A 286 17.18 10.64 -10.50
C SER A 286 17.80 10.25 -11.87
N ILE A 287 17.04 10.13 -12.98
CA ILE A 287 17.57 9.93 -14.37
C ILE A 287 18.38 11.15 -14.86
N LEU A 288 18.82 12.02 -13.96
CA LEU A 288 19.42 13.31 -14.26
C LEU A 288 20.88 13.45 -13.86
N GLY A 289 21.52 12.35 -13.43
CA GLY A 289 22.97 12.31 -13.33
C GLY A 289 23.47 11.17 -12.46
N GLU A 290 23.83 10.04 -13.07
CA GLU A 290 24.61 8.98 -12.40
C GLU A 290 26.04 9.43 -12.07
N SER A 291 26.45 10.62 -12.54
CA SER A 291 27.72 11.24 -12.21
C SER A 291 27.57 12.76 -12.05
N PRO A 292 28.23 13.41 -11.08
CA PRO A 292 28.30 14.87 -11.01
C PRO A 292 28.96 15.51 -12.26
N LEU A 293 29.51 14.71 -13.17
CA LEU A 293 30.08 15.12 -14.47
C LEU A 293 29.19 14.79 -15.67
N SER A 294 28.09 14.04 -15.50
CA SER A 294 27.15 13.75 -16.58
C SER A 294 26.17 14.91 -16.76
N HIS A 295 25.87 15.25 -18.02
CA HIS A 295 24.91 16.30 -18.35
C HIS A 295 23.53 15.92 -17.83
N ARG A 296 22.84 16.88 -17.19
CA ARG A 296 21.47 16.74 -16.72
C ARG A 296 20.53 16.66 -17.94
N MET A 297 19.78 15.57 -18.09
CA MET A 297 18.94 15.27 -19.26
C MET A 297 17.43 15.26 -18.96
N GLU A 298 16.74 16.38 -19.17
CA GLU A 298 15.34 16.56 -18.79
C GLU A 298 14.36 15.99 -19.80
N VAL A 299 13.25 15.46 -19.30
CA VAL A 299 12.16 14.93 -20.14
C VAL A 299 11.42 16.09 -20.78
N GLN A 300 11.43 16.16 -22.11
CA GLN A 300 10.76 17.22 -22.89
C GLN A 300 9.48 16.72 -23.57
N ALA A 301 9.37 15.42 -23.80
CA ALA A 301 8.14 14.82 -24.32
C ALA A 301 8.00 13.37 -23.89
N LEU A 302 6.77 12.87 -23.89
CA LEU A 302 6.39 11.52 -23.48
C LEU A 302 5.37 10.94 -24.45
N ALA A 303 5.65 9.75 -24.95
CA ALA A 303 4.71 8.94 -25.72
C ALA A 303 4.25 7.76 -24.87
N GLY A 304 2.95 7.61 -24.66
CA GLY A 304 2.36 6.56 -23.82
C GLY A 304 1.00 7.00 -23.27
N PRO A 305 0.23 6.11 -22.64
CA PRO A 305 0.62 4.78 -22.17
C PRO A 305 0.56 3.69 -23.24
N MET A 306 1.50 2.74 -23.22
CA MET A 306 1.48 1.54 -24.07
C MET A 306 2.10 0.32 -23.37
N SER A 307 1.97 -0.89 -23.94
CA SER A 307 2.65 -2.09 -23.41
C SER A 307 4.17 -2.01 -23.62
N GLU A 308 4.95 -2.77 -22.86
CA GLU A 308 6.42 -2.82 -22.99
C GLU A 308 6.85 -3.14 -24.44
N GLU A 309 6.23 -4.15 -25.04
CA GLU A 309 6.51 -4.59 -26.40
C GLU A 309 6.23 -3.48 -27.42
N LYS A 310 5.09 -2.78 -27.27
CA LYS A 310 4.72 -1.64 -28.12
C LYS A 310 5.65 -0.45 -27.89
N ALA A 311 6.11 -0.22 -26.66
CA ALA A 311 7.05 0.84 -26.33
C ALA A 311 8.43 0.59 -26.95
N LEU A 312 8.93 -0.65 -26.89
CA LEU A 312 10.18 -1.06 -27.53
C LEU A 312 10.11 -0.93 -29.05
N SER A 313 9.01 -1.38 -29.67
CA SER A 313 8.81 -1.21 -31.12
C SER A 313 8.69 0.25 -31.52
N PHE A 314 7.92 1.05 -30.76
CA PHE A 314 7.74 2.48 -30.99
C PHE A 314 9.06 3.24 -30.90
N ARG A 315 9.85 2.96 -29.87
CA ARG A 315 11.20 3.53 -29.71
C ARG A 315 12.11 3.16 -30.87
N LYS A 316 12.11 1.90 -31.30
CA LYS A 316 12.92 1.44 -32.45
C LYS A 316 12.53 2.18 -33.72
N GLU A 317 11.23 2.34 -33.98
CA GLU A 317 10.72 3.09 -35.12
C GLU A 317 11.11 4.58 -35.05
N TRP A 318 10.97 5.20 -33.88
CA TRP A 318 11.35 6.59 -33.65
C TRP A 318 12.85 6.85 -33.86
N ARG A 319 13.71 5.93 -33.42
CA ARG A 319 15.16 6.02 -33.67
C ARG A 319 15.56 5.77 -35.12
N THR A 320 14.73 5.09 -35.91
CA THR A 320 15.06 4.64 -37.27
C THR A 320 14.36 5.43 -38.38
N SER A 321 13.31 6.19 -38.05
CA SER A 321 12.66 7.13 -38.96
C SER A 321 13.55 8.38 -39.12
N PRO A 322 14.09 8.70 -40.32
CA PRO A 322 13.44 8.61 -41.64
C PRO A 322 14.29 7.86 -42.69
N ARG A 323 13.98 6.60 -42.96
CA ARG A 323 14.43 5.93 -44.20
C ARG A 323 13.21 5.36 -44.91
N SER A 324 12.81 6.05 -45.99
CA SER A 324 11.91 5.59 -47.05
C SER A 324 10.43 5.99 -46.95
N SER A 325 10.09 7.14 -47.57
CA SER A 325 9.16 7.11 -48.71
C SER A 325 9.16 8.45 -49.48
N GLY A 326 9.73 8.43 -50.69
CA GLY A 326 9.24 9.19 -51.84
C GLY A 326 9.52 10.70 -51.97
N SER A 327 10.02 11.40 -50.96
CA SER A 327 10.40 12.81 -51.11
C SER A 327 11.78 13.09 -50.52
N ASN A 328 12.62 13.81 -51.27
CA ASN A 328 13.98 14.21 -50.91
C ASN A 328 14.05 15.22 -49.74
N ALA A 329 13.06 15.25 -48.87
CA ALA A 329 13.13 15.98 -47.62
C ALA A 329 13.51 15.00 -46.51
N ARG A 330 14.79 14.99 -46.11
CA ARG A 330 15.05 14.77 -44.68
C ARG A 330 14.13 15.77 -43.96
N PRO A 331 13.21 15.38 -43.07
CA PRO A 331 12.67 16.36 -42.13
C PRO A 331 13.92 16.81 -41.40
N SER A 332 14.36 18.01 -41.74
CA SER A 332 15.70 18.36 -41.36
C SER A 332 15.75 18.38 -39.83
N LEU A 333 16.83 17.83 -39.30
CA LEU A 333 17.34 18.18 -37.98
C LEU A 333 17.62 19.70 -37.84
N PHE A 334 17.16 20.57 -38.77
CA PHE A 334 17.21 22.04 -38.74
C PHE A 334 16.34 22.66 -37.65
N ASP A 335 15.42 21.92 -37.03
CA ASP A 335 14.79 22.37 -35.80
C ASP A 335 15.64 21.89 -34.61
N SER A 336 16.65 22.70 -34.26
CA SER A 336 17.52 22.46 -33.10
C SER A 336 16.73 22.39 -31.79
N ALA A 337 15.51 22.93 -31.76
CA ALA A 337 14.69 23.01 -30.56
C ALA A 337 13.68 21.87 -30.43
N LYS A 338 12.97 21.46 -31.49
CA LYS A 338 11.85 20.47 -31.40
C LYS A 338 11.77 19.41 -32.52
N GLY A 339 12.88 19.14 -33.20
CA GLY A 339 12.92 18.17 -34.33
C GLY A 339 12.51 16.74 -33.98
N LEU A 340 12.98 16.17 -32.86
CA LEU A 340 12.63 14.80 -32.45
C LEU A 340 11.17 14.69 -31.98
N GLU A 341 10.67 15.74 -31.33
CA GLU A 341 9.31 15.87 -30.84
C GLU A 341 8.32 15.91 -32.00
N ARG A 342 8.66 16.60 -33.11
CA ARG A 342 7.85 16.58 -34.33
C ARG A 342 7.72 15.17 -34.91
N ILE A 343 8.84 14.43 -35.01
CA ILE A 343 8.83 13.03 -35.49
C ILE A 343 8.00 12.16 -34.54
N GLY A 344 8.19 12.33 -33.23
CA GLY A 344 7.45 11.63 -32.18
C GLY A 344 5.94 11.88 -32.24
N ARG A 345 5.51 13.13 -32.43
CA ARG A 345 4.10 13.51 -32.63
C ARG A 345 3.47 12.81 -33.81
N THR A 346 4.13 12.84 -34.97
CA THR A 346 3.63 12.15 -36.17
C THR A 346 3.54 10.65 -35.93
N LEU A 347 4.56 10.06 -35.32
CA LEU A 347 4.59 8.62 -35.03
C LEU A 347 3.53 8.21 -34.02
N ALA A 348 3.29 9.02 -32.98
CA ALA A 348 2.26 8.81 -31.98
C ALA A 348 0.85 8.87 -32.59
N SER A 349 0.60 9.84 -33.47
CA SER A 349 -0.65 9.95 -34.23
C SER A 349 -0.91 8.71 -35.09
N VAL A 350 0.10 8.24 -35.83
CA VAL A 350 0.01 7.03 -36.67
C VAL A 350 -0.23 5.76 -35.85
N ASN A 351 0.43 5.64 -34.69
CA ASN A 351 0.32 4.45 -33.83
C ASN A 351 -0.85 4.51 -32.82
N GLY A 352 -1.66 5.57 -32.87
CA GLY A 352 -2.77 5.81 -31.93
C GLY A 352 -2.31 5.87 -30.47
N VAL A 353 -1.14 6.46 -30.23
CA VAL A 353 -0.53 6.60 -28.91
C VAL A 353 -0.73 8.04 -28.43
N GLN A 354 -1.02 8.20 -27.14
CA GLN A 354 -1.10 9.52 -26.53
C GLN A 354 0.29 10.17 -26.48
N TRP A 355 0.32 11.47 -26.77
CA TRP A 355 1.52 12.27 -26.79
C TRP A 355 1.37 13.41 -25.80
N THR A 356 2.40 13.68 -25.00
CA THR A 356 2.48 14.87 -24.15
C THR A 356 3.84 15.52 -24.31
N GLU A 357 3.87 16.85 -24.37
CA GLU A 357 5.08 17.62 -24.64
C GLU A 357 5.16 18.80 -23.69
N TYR A 358 6.37 19.10 -23.24
CA TYR A 358 6.62 20.26 -22.42
C TYR A 358 6.67 21.53 -23.30
N TRP A 359 5.97 22.55 -22.84
CA TRP A 359 5.93 23.87 -23.46
C TRP A 359 6.39 24.92 -22.46
N GLU A 360 7.56 25.51 -22.72
CA GLU A 360 8.15 26.54 -21.85
C GLU A 360 7.19 27.72 -21.59
N PHE A 361 6.37 28.10 -22.57
CA PHE A 361 5.44 29.22 -22.44
C PHE A 361 4.20 28.92 -21.58
N LEU A 362 3.88 27.63 -21.37
CA LEU A 362 2.80 27.18 -20.48
C LEU A 362 3.34 26.66 -19.14
N ASP A 363 4.66 26.46 -19.03
CA ASP A 363 5.31 25.78 -17.90
C ASP A 363 4.62 24.44 -17.56
N ALA A 364 4.18 23.71 -18.60
CA ALA A 364 3.34 22.52 -18.44
C ALA A 364 3.56 21.47 -19.54
N PHE A 365 3.31 20.21 -19.20
CA PHE A 365 3.23 19.10 -20.15
C PHE A 365 1.82 19.03 -20.74
N VAL A 366 1.68 19.40 -22.00
CA VAL A 366 0.38 19.52 -22.67
C VAL A 366 0.45 18.97 -24.09
N ASN A 367 -0.62 18.31 -24.50
CA ASN A 367 -0.85 18.00 -25.89
C ASN A 367 -1.70 19.10 -26.54
N LEU A 368 -1.09 19.98 -27.32
CA LEU A 368 -1.83 21.06 -27.99
C LEU A 368 -2.78 20.56 -29.10
N ASP A 369 -2.66 19.30 -29.51
CA ASP A 369 -3.63 18.69 -30.44
C ASP A 369 -4.88 18.14 -29.72
N SER A 370 -4.88 18.10 -28.38
CA SER A 370 -6.04 17.69 -27.60
C SER A 370 -6.93 18.88 -27.24
N ILE A 371 -8.24 18.64 -27.12
CA ILE A 371 -9.22 19.65 -26.69
C ILE A 371 -8.86 20.20 -25.30
N GLU A 372 -8.29 19.35 -24.43
CA GLU A 372 -7.82 19.74 -23.10
C GLU A 372 -6.65 20.72 -23.18
N GLY A 373 -5.71 20.50 -24.11
CA GLY A 373 -4.55 21.38 -24.28
C GLY A 373 -4.87 22.71 -24.96
N LEU A 374 -5.93 22.75 -25.77
CA LEU A 374 -6.41 24.00 -26.36
C LEU A 374 -7.16 24.90 -25.36
N ASN A 375 -7.57 24.34 -24.22
CA ASN A 375 -8.32 25.05 -23.17
C ASN A 375 -7.44 25.44 -21.96
N MET A 376 -6.13 25.18 -21.99
CA MET A 376 -5.18 25.57 -20.94
C MET A 376 -4.71 27.01 -21.04
#